data_AF-A0A370FHR8-F1
#
_entry.id   AF-A0A370FHR8-F1
#
_cell.length_a   1.000
_cell.length_b   1.000
_cell.length_c   1.000
_cell.angle_alpha   90.00
_cell.angle_beta   90.00
_cell.angle_gamma   90.00
#
_symmetry.space_group_name_H-M   'P 1'
#
loop_
_entity.id
_entity.type
_entity.pdbx_description
1 polymer ?
#
loop_
_entity_poly.entity_id
_entity_poly.type
_entity_poly.pdbx_seq_one_letter_code
_entity_poly.pdbx_strand_id
1 'polypeptide(L)' 'MLHYTVVFLVIALVAALFGFGGIAAGAVGIAKLLFVIFAILTIASFIAGLLRRR' A
#
# COMPACT_ATOMS: atom_id res chain seq x y z
N MET A 1 -5.89 -27.42 7.71
CA MET A 1 -5.48 -26.20 6.98
C MET A 1 -6.36 -25.00 7.32
N LEU A 2 -7.70 -25.07 7.13
CA LEU A 2 -8.61 -23.94 7.39
C LEU A 2 -8.58 -23.42 8.85
N HIS A 3 -8.43 -24.31 9.83
CA HIS A 3 -8.32 -23.94 11.25
C HIS A 3 -7.12 -23.02 11.53
N TYR A 4 -5.93 -23.36 11.00
CA TYR A 4 -4.73 -22.54 11.18
C TYR A 4 -4.84 -21.17 10.51
N THR A 5 -5.49 -21.08 9.34
CA THR A 5 -5.75 -19.80 8.67
C THR A 5 -6.62 -18.89 9.52
N VAL A 6 -7.69 -19.42 10.13
CA VAL A 6 -8.56 -18.63 11.01
C VAL A 6 -7.83 -18.18 12.28
N VAL A 7 -7.00 -19.06 12.87
CA VAL A 7 -6.19 -18.70 14.05
C VAL A 7 -5.21 -17.56 13.71
N PHE A 8 -4.49 -17.67 12.58
CA PHE A 8 -3.59 -16.61 12.12
C PHE A 8 -4.31 -15.30 11.81
N LEU A 9 -5.51 -15.37 11.24
CA LEU A 9 -6.34 -14.21 10.96
C LEU A 9 -6.69 -13.45 12.25
N VAL A 10 -7.12 -14.18 13.30
CA VAL A 10 -7.44 -13.58 14.60
C VAL A 10 -6.21 -12.93 15.21
N ILE A 11 -5.05 -13.60 15.17
CA ILE A 11 -3.78 -13.05 15.68
C ILE A 11 -3.41 -11.76 14.93
N ALA A 12 -3.55 -11.75 13.60
CA ALA A 12 -3.26 -10.58 12.78
C ALA A 12 -4.19 -9.39 13.11
N LEU A 13 -5.47 -9.64 13.34
CA LEU A 13 -6.43 -8.59 13.73
C LEU A 13 -6.12 -8.01 15.11
N VAL A 14 -5.82 -8.86 16.08
CA VAL A 14 -5.41 -8.43 17.43
C VAL A 14 -4.12 -7.61 17.34
N ALA A 15 -3.12 -8.09 16.61
CA ALA A 15 -1.89 -7.35 16.38
C ALA A 15 -2.16 -5.99 15.73
N ALA A 16 -3.02 -5.94 14.70
CA ALA A 16 -3.41 -4.70 14.01
C ALA A 16 -4.07 -3.69 14.94
N LEU A 17 -4.96 -4.12 15.82
CA LEU A 17 -5.69 -3.25 16.75
C LEU A 17 -4.79 -2.70 17.87
N PHE A 18 -3.91 -3.54 18.43
CA PHE A 18 -3.14 -3.17 19.63
C PHE A 18 -1.71 -2.70 19.34
N GLY A 19 -1.10 -3.12 18.24
CA GLY A 19 0.35 -2.93 18.01
C GLY A 19 0.72 -2.04 16.82
N PHE A 20 -0.16 -1.90 15.82
CA PHE A 20 0.22 -1.24 14.56
C PHE A 20 -0.05 0.28 14.50
N GLY A 21 -0.76 0.87 15.47
CA GLY A 21 -1.15 2.29 15.40
C GLY A 21 0.03 3.27 15.23
N GLY A 22 1.13 3.09 15.96
CA GLY A 22 2.31 3.96 15.88
C GLY A 22 3.15 3.76 14.61
N ILE A 23 3.32 2.50 14.18
CA ILE A 23 4.09 2.16 12.97
C ILE A 23 3.32 2.57 11.71
N ALA A 24 2.00 2.40 11.71
CA ALA A 24 1.12 2.83 10.63
C ALA A 24 1.22 4.35 10.40
N ALA A 25 1.24 5.15 11.48
CA ALA A 25 1.39 6.60 11.38
C ALA A 25 2.72 7.01 10.72
N GLY A 26 3.83 6.34 11.05
CA GLY A 26 5.13 6.57 10.39
C GLY A 26 5.15 6.12 8.93
N ALA A 27 4.58 4.95 8.64
CA ALA A 27 4.49 4.40 7.29
C ALA A 27 3.64 5.26 6.34
N VAL A 28 2.61 5.94 6.85
CA VAL A 28 1.77 6.86 6.07
C VAL A 28 2.59 7.97 5.41
N GLY A 29 3.63 8.48 6.07
CA GLY A 29 4.51 9.51 5.48
C GLY A 29 5.24 9.00 4.24
N ILE A 30 5.85 7.82 4.34
CA ILE A 30 6.58 7.18 3.24
C ILE A 30 5.62 6.80 2.10
N ALA A 31 4.44 6.27 2.45
CA ALA A 31 3.41 5.91 1.47
C ALA A 31 2.94 7.12 0.64
N LYS A 32 2.75 8.28 1.27
CA LYS A 32 2.38 9.52 0.57
C LYS A 32 3.45 9.96 -0.42
N LEU A 33 4.73 9.91 -0.03
CA LEU A 33 5.85 10.27 -0.91
C LEU A 33 5.90 9.36 -2.15
N LEU A 34 5.84 8.04 -1.93
CA LEU A 34 5.82 7.06 -3.02
C LEU A 34 4.61 7.23 -3.93
N PHE A 35 3.42 7.49 -3.36
CA PHE A 35 2.20 7.72 -4.12
C PHE A 35 2.33 8.91 -5.07
N VAL A 36 2.90 10.04 -4.62
CA VAL A 36 3.09 11.23 -5.46
C VAL A 36 4.08 10.94 -6.59
N ILE A 37 5.22 10.31 -6.29
CA ILE A 37 6.21 9.93 -7.31
C ILE A 37 5.57 9.01 -8.35
N PHE A 38 4.85 7.98 -7.89
CA PHE A 38 4.19 7.04 -8.77
C PHE A 38 3.09 7.70 -9.61
N ALA A 39 2.33 8.63 -9.04
CA ALA A 39 1.30 9.37 -9.76
C ALA A 39 1.91 10.22 -10.88
N ILE A 40 3.01 10.94 -10.62
CA ILE A 40 3.71 11.73 -11.64
C ILE A 40 4.22 10.81 -12.76
N LEU A 41 4.89 9.71 -12.41
CA LEU A 41 5.37 8.73 -13.39
C LEU A 41 4.23 8.12 -14.19
N THR A 42 3.12 7.79 -13.56
CA THR A 42 1.93 7.23 -14.22
C THR A 42 1.39 8.20 -15.25
N ILE A 43 1.25 9.48 -14.89
CA ILE A 43 0.80 10.52 -15.83
C ILE A 43 1.80 10.69 -16.96
N ALA A 44 3.10 10.76 -16.66
CA ALA A 44 4.15 10.90 -17.67
C ALA A 44 4.17 9.71 -18.66
N SER A 45 4.11 8.48 -18.14
CA SER A 45 4.04 7.26 -18.94
C SER A 45 2.75 7.18 -19.76
N PHE A 46 1.62 7.62 -19.19
CA PHE A 46 0.34 7.65 -19.88
C PHE A 46 0.36 8.62 -21.06
N ILE A 47 0.88 9.84 -20.86
CA ILE A 47 1.03 10.85 -21.91
C ILE A 47 2.02 10.36 -22.98
N ALA A 48 3.18 9.85 -22.57
CA ALA A 48 4.17 9.31 -23.51
C ALA A 48 3.62 8.14 -24.35
N GLY A 49 2.83 7.26 -23.73
CA GLY A 49 2.15 6.16 -24.41
C GLY A 49 1.09 6.63 -25.39
N LEU A 50 0.35 7.70 -25.05
CA LEU A 50 -0.64 8.30 -25.93
C LEU A 50 0.01 9.02 -27.13
N LEU A 51 1.11 9.74 -26.91
CA LEU A 51 1.87 10.41 -27.98
C LEU A 51 2.50 9.40 -28.94
N ARG A 52 2.97 8.25 -28.47
CA ARG A 52 3.61 7.22 -29.31
C ARG A 52 2.63 6.43 -30.20
N ARG A 53 1.32 6.53 -29.95
CA ARG A 53 0.27 5.89 -30.78
C ARG A 53 -0.27 6.77 -31.91
N ARG A 54 0.15 8.04 -32.00
CA ARG A 54 -0.05 8.90 -33.17
C ARG A 54 1.18 8.81 -34.07
#